data_AF-F2SS44-F1
#
_entry.id   AF-F2SS44-F1
#
_cell.length_a   1.000
_cell.length_b   1.000
_cell.length_c   1.000
_cell.angle_alpha   90.00
_cell.angle_beta   90.00
_cell.angle_gamma   90.00
#
_symmetry.space_group_name_H-M   'P 1'
#
loop_
_entity.id
_entity.type
_entity.pdbx_description
1 polymer ?
#
loop_
_entity_poly.entity_id
_entity_poly.type
_entity_poly.pdbx_seq_one_letter_code
_entity_poly.pdbx_strand_id
1 'polypeptide(L)'
;MASTRPVRMLKLKLNLRPAYQPTVSAVPWRAENSSSFSVGSPLIGGSCLGTFTGLRYGRFLTYSRYITHNQSQPQLFGAERRINMGDNNRDASARRLRALTEHISPGQQHQSREYSQTVTGTSSKDSGINFSALSKLLPHDGPEGEAVWYIVVAAALMAFHQESAVGALWEHIVSTRGSSTEEEKALIARRIRESCLKASVLVGFPRGINVLSSLHESLARHTPSTHRLLSEDSSLRSPVDGKTKLERGTAFFSRLYAGHTSKILDNMSRSSGGDLSYYALASVYGELMAETRVVNAMETVLMEFVCCLADDVAPQAKGHFFGSRNMGASGAQIKGAVSIVQELARQAGLEMPGTGEEYAFLAKADLW
;
A
#
# COMPACT_ATOMS: atom_id res chain seq x y z
N MET A 1 -42.72 -18.65 -57.34
CA MET A 1 -42.21 -19.80 -56.57
C MET A 1 -41.10 -19.28 -55.66
N ALA A 2 -41.45 -18.99 -54.41
CA ALA A 2 -40.51 -18.47 -53.39
C ALA A 2 -40.24 -19.60 -52.39
N SER A 3 -38.97 -20.01 -52.28
CA SER A 3 -38.54 -21.07 -51.38
C SER A 3 -38.24 -20.49 -49.99
N THR A 4 -39.11 -20.80 -49.04
CA THR A 4 -38.97 -20.51 -47.62
C THR A 4 -38.09 -21.57 -46.95
N ARG A 5 -37.00 -21.16 -46.32
CA ARG A 5 -36.18 -22.02 -45.44
C ARG A 5 -36.77 -22.01 -44.03
N PRO A 6 -36.89 -23.17 -43.34
CA PRO A 6 -37.43 -23.22 -41.99
C PRO A 6 -36.39 -22.85 -40.94
N VAL A 7 -36.81 -22.01 -39.99
CA VAL A 7 -36.09 -21.62 -38.77
C VAL A 7 -36.05 -22.82 -37.80
N ARG A 8 -34.85 -23.23 -37.40
CA ARG A 8 -34.62 -24.34 -36.47
C ARG A 8 -34.69 -23.81 -35.03
N MET A 9 -35.79 -24.10 -34.33
CA MET A 9 -35.92 -23.84 -32.89
C MET A 9 -34.96 -24.73 -32.09
N LEU A 10 -33.98 -24.13 -31.44
CA LEU A 10 -33.14 -24.78 -30.43
C LEU A 10 -33.88 -24.80 -29.08
N LYS A 11 -34.26 -25.99 -28.64
CA LYS A 11 -34.81 -26.25 -27.29
C LYS A 11 -33.73 -26.00 -26.24
N LEU A 12 -33.97 -25.03 -25.35
CA LEU A 12 -33.17 -24.80 -24.15
C LEU A 12 -33.43 -25.95 -23.15
N LYS A 13 -32.45 -26.82 -22.90
CA LYS A 13 -32.49 -27.77 -21.78
C LYS A 13 -32.03 -27.04 -20.51
N LEU A 14 -32.96 -26.71 -19.61
CA LEU A 14 -32.63 -26.35 -18.23
C LEU A 14 -32.10 -27.60 -17.50
N ASN A 15 -30.82 -27.61 -17.16
CA ASN A 15 -30.26 -28.53 -16.16
C ASN A 15 -30.38 -27.88 -14.78
N LEU A 16 -31.46 -28.21 -14.06
CA LEU A 16 -31.59 -27.92 -12.63
C LEU A 16 -30.69 -28.90 -11.86
N ARG A 17 -29.64 -28.39 -11.20
CA ARG A 17 -28.90 -29.15 -10.19
C ARG A 17 -29.58 -28.95 -8.82
N PRO A 18 -29.68 -29.98 -7.96
CA PRO A 18 -30.22 -29.83 -6.61
C PRO A 18 -29.32 -28.96 -5.73
N ALA A 19 -29.94 -28.14 -4.89
CA ALA A 19 -29.29 -27.32 -3.88
C ALA A 19 -28.57 -28.18 -2.82
N TYR A 20 -27.35 -27.78 -2.47
CA TYR A 20 -26.55 -28.35 -1.39
C TYR A 20 -27.04 -27.79 -0.04
N GLN A 21 -27.56 -28.65 0.84
CA GLN A 21 -27.86 -28.29 2.23
C GLN A 21 -26.59 -28.40 3.08
N PRO A 22 -26.24 -27.40 3.92
CA PRO A 22 -25.20 -27.57 4.92
C PRO A 22 -25.78 -28.27 6.16
N THR A 23 -25.15 -29.38 6.53
CA THR A 23 -25.38 -30.08 7.81
C THR A 23 -24.76 -29.27 8.94
N VAL A 24 -25.60 -28.72 9.84
CA VAL A 24 -25.15 -28.10 11.08
C VAL A 24 -25.13 -29.18 12.17
N SER A 25 -23.95 -29.47 12.68
CA SER A 25 -23.75 -30.26 13.91
C SER A 25 -24.13 -29.38 15.11
N ALA A 26 -25.12 -29.83 15.88
CA ALA A 26 -25.55 -29.20 17.11
C ALA A 26 -24.61 -29.59 18.26
N VAL A 27 -24.04 -28.59 18.93
CA VAL A 27 -23.40 -28.73 20.25
C VAL A 27 -24.27 -27.95 21.24
N PRO A 28 -24.68 -28.53 22.38
CA PRO A 28 -25.64 -27.90 23.28
C PRO A 28 -24.98 -26.79 24.11
N TRP A 29 -25.61 -25.62 24.09
CA TRP A 29 -25.29 -24.50 24.97
C TRP A 29 -25.81 -24.77 26.39
N ARG A 30 -24.92 -24.61 27.37
CA ARG A 30 -25.24 -24.61 28.80
C ARG A 30 -25.57 -23.18 29.22
N ALA A 31 -26.71 -23.01 29.90
CA ALA A 31 -27.16 -21.75 30.47
C ALA A 31 -26.55 -21.54 31.86
N GLU A 32 -26.01 -20.35 32.12
CA GLU A 32 -25.79 -19.86 33.50
C GLU A 32 -26.17 -18.37 33.61
N ASN A 33 -27.31 -18.17 34.28
CA ASN A 33 -27.68 -17.16 35.27
C ASN A 33 -27.26 -15.68 35.13
N SER A 34 -28.33 -14.90 34.97
CA SER A 34 -28.63 -13.57 35.51
C SER A 34 -27.87 -13.09 36.76
N SER A 35 -27.41 -11.85 36.71
CA SER A 35 -27.55 -10.89 37.80
C SER A 35 -27.66 -9.47 37.26
N SER A 36 -28.86 -8.92 37.38
CA SER A 36 -29.27 -7.53 37.20
C SER A 36 -28.61 -6.61 38.23
N PHE A 37 -28.17 -5.41 37.82
CA PHE A 37 -28.25 -4.21 38.66
C PHE A 37 -28.36 -2.93 37.81
N SER A 38 -29.07 -1.97 38.40
CA SER A 38 -29.82 -0.87 37.83
C SER A 38 -29.04 0.44 37.72
N VAL A 39 -29.61 1.31 36.88
CA VAL A 39 -29.31 2.72 36.60
C VAL A 39 -29.15 3.59 37.86
N GLY A 40 -28.18 4.50 37.81
CA GLY A 40 -28.07 5.65 38.72
C GLY A 40 -26.96 6.63 38.31
N SER A 41 -27.33 7.76 37.74
CA SER A 41 -26.61 9.05 37.84
C SER A 41 -27.40 9.92 38.83
N PRO A 42 -26.88 11.02 39.45
CA PRO A 42 -25.88 11.92 38.85
C PRO A 42 -24.96 12.72 39.82
N LEU A 43 -24.18 13.65 39.23
CA LEU A 43 -23.73 14.97 39.73
C LEU A 43 -22.46 15.16 40.61
N ILE A 44 -21.65 16.13 40.13
CA ILE A 44 -20.84 17.17 40.82
C ILE A 44 -19.43 16.83 41.35
N GLY A 45 -18.44 17.48 40.72
CA GLY A 45 -17.55 18.44 41.42
C GLY A 45 -16.16 17.96 41.85
N GLY A 46 -15.15 18.80 41.55
CA GLY A 46 -13.97 18.94 42.41
C GLY A 46 -12.62 18.60 41.78
N SER A 47 -11.94 19.65 41.30
CA SER A 47 -10.49 19.70 41.14
C SER A 47 -9.77 19.44 42.47
N CYS A 48 -8.57 18.84 42.44
CA CYS A 48 -7.35 19.40 43.09
C CYS A 48 -6.12 18.47 42.96
N LEU A 49 -4.97 19.14 42.86
CA LEU A 49 -3.61 18.62 42.74
C LEU A 49 -3.17 17.79 43.96
N GLY A 50 -2.20 16.90 43.73
CA GLY A 50 -1.43 16.27 44.79
C GLY A 50 -0.26 15.45 44.25
N THR A 51 0.91 16.07 44.19
CA THR A 51 2.20 15.47 43.83
C THR A 51 2.83 14.65 44.98
N PHE A 52 3.81 13.83 44.58
CA PHE A 52 5.02 13.40 45.31
C PHE A 52 5.12 11.96 45.89
N THR A 53 6.12 11.27 45.33
CA THR A 53 7.09 10.30 45.90
C THR A 53 6.71 8.87 46.26
N GLY A 54 7.53 7.94 45.75
CA GLY A 54 7.96 6.78 46.54
C GLY A 54 8.10 5.46 45.79
N LEU A 55 9.24 5.26 45.11
CA LEU A 55 10.10 4.07 45.20
C LEU A 55 9.42 2.72 45.56
N ARG A 56 9.41 1.75 44.63
CA ARG A 56 10.19 0.48 44.69
C ARG A 56 9.60 -0.67 43.86
N TYR A 57 10.55 -1.39 43.25
CA TYR A 57 10.54 -2.80 42.84
C TYR A 57 9.73 -3.20 41.61
N GLY A 58 10.45 -3.88 40.72
CA GLY A 58 9.98 -4.26 39.39
C GLY A 58 9.34 -5.62 39.33
N ARG A 59 8.90 -5.95 38.12
CA ARG A 59 8.83 -7.31 37.57
C ARG A 59 8.72 -7.20 36.06
N PHE A 60 9.78 -7.61 35.38
CA PHE A 60 9.74 -8.03 33.99
C PHE A 60 8.80 -9.24 33.90
N LEU A 61 7.72 -9.13 33.12
CA LEU A 61 6.92 -10.28 32.70
C LEU A 61 7.42 -10.72 31.33
N THR A 62 8.38 -11.64 31.32
CA THR A 62 8.74 -12.43 30.14
C THR A 62 7.67 -13.50 29.93
N TYR A 63 6.94 -13.42 28.81
CA TYR A 63 5.98 -14.45 28.41
C TYR A 63 6.73 -15.56 27.67
N SER A 64 7.08 -16.63 28.38
CA SER A 64 7.68 -17.84 27.79
C SER A 64 6.57 -18.85 27.52
N ARG A 65 6.21 -19.08 26.24
CA ARG A 65 5.35 -20.20 25.86
C ARG A 65 6.21 -21.43 25.56
N TYR A 66 5.92 -22.49 26.30
CA TYR A 66 6.41 -23.84 26.12
C TYR A 66 6.02 -24.39 24.74
N ILE A 67 7.01 -24.89 23.99
CA ILE A 67 6.80 -25.83 22.88
C ILE A 67 7.09 -27.22 23.44
N THR A 68 6.07 -28.07 23.48
CA THR A 68 6.21 -29.48 23.83
C THR A 68 6.76 -30.25 22.62
N HIS A 69 7.98 -30.78 22.75
CA HIS A 69 8.53 -31.76 21.83
C HIS A 69 7.82 -33.11 22.04
N ASN A 70 7.27 -33.69 20.98
CA ASN A 70 6.94 -35.11 20.94
C ASN A 70 7.90 -35.79 19.95
N GLN A 71 8.80 -36.63 20.48
CA GLN A 71 9.74 -37.43 19.71
C GLN A 71 9.11 -38.77 19.34
N SER A 72 9.21 -39.14 18.07
CA SER A 72 9.29 -40.54 17.65
C SER A 72 10.04 -40.61 16.31
N GLN A 73 11.27 -41.12 16.35
CA GLN A 73 12.00 -41.59 15.16
C GLN A 73 11.49 -42.98 14.75
N PRO A 74 11.66 -43.34 13.47
CA PRO A 74 12.71 -44.33 13.19
C PRO A 74 13.61 -43.96 11.98
N GLN A 75 14.77 -44.62 11.95
CA GLN A 75 15.91 -44.38 11.06
C GLN A 75 15.77 -44.95 9.63
N LEU A 76 16.29 -44.16 8.67
CA LEU A 76 17.13 -44.45 7.49
C LEU A 76 16.79 -45.59 6.51
N PHE A 77 16.63 -45.23 5.23
CA PHE A 77 17.50 -45.63 4.10
C PHE A 77 17.37 -44.61 2.96
N GLY A 78 18.47 -44.29 2.29
CA GLY A 78 18.64 -43.09 1.48
C GLY A 78 18.30 -43.18 -0.01
N ALA A 79 18.30 -42.01 -0.64
CA ALA A 79 18.68 -41.76 -2.02
C ALA A 79 18.82 -40.24 -2.23
N GLU A 80 20.06 -39.75 -2.29
CA GLU A 80 20.34 -38.37 -2.68
C GLU A 80 20.01 -38.17 -4.16
N ARG A 81 19.15 -37.18 -4.46
CA ARG A 81 19.04 -36.61 -5.81
C ARG A 81 19.16 -35.10 -5.68
N ARG A 82 20.37 -34.59 -5.89
CA ARG A 82 20.66 -33.15 -6.04
C ARG A 82 19.85 -32.62 -7.23
N ILE A 83 18.99 -31.64 -6.96
CA ILE A 83 18.43 -30.77 -8.00
C ILE A 83 19.09 -29.41 -7.78
N ASN A 84 19.91 -29.02 -8.75
CA ASN A 84 20.64 -27.76 -8.78
C ASN A 84 19.65 -26.65 -9.17
N MET A 85 19.35 -25.72 -8.26
CA MET A 85 18.61 -24.49 -8.56
C MET A 85 19.55 -23.32 -8.34
N GLY A 86 19.76 -22.55 -9.41
CA GLY A 86 20.77 -21.50 -9.53
C GLY A 86 20.62 -20.39 -8.50
N ASP A 87 21.77 -20.05 -7.93
CA ASP A 87 21.98 -19.08 -6.86
C ASP A 87 22.25 -17.69 -7.46
N ASN A 88 21.24 -17.07 -8.07
CA ASN A 88 21.40 -15.73 -8.69
C ASN A 88 20.60 -14.61 -8.00
N ASN A 89 19.74 -14.92 -7.03
CA ASN A 89 18.85 -13.92 -6.43
C ASN A 89 19.20 -13.51 -4.98
N ARG A 90 20.27 -14.10 -4.41
CA ARG A 90 20.77 -13.72 -3.07
C ARG A 90 21.81 -12.60 -3.11
N ASP A 91 22.32 -12.27 -4.29
CA ASP A 91 23.50 -11.42 -4.43
C ASP A 91 23.15 -9.92 -4.59
N ALA A 92 21.94 -9.59 -5.06
CA ALA A 92 21.51 -8.20 -5.23
C ALA A 92 21.22 -7.48 -3.89
N SER A 93 20.56 -8.15 -2.95
CA SER A 93 20.30 -7.62 -1.61
C SER A 93 21.56 -7.56 -0.74
N ALA A 94 22.50 -8.50 -0.95
CA ALA A 94 23.78 -8.54 -0.24
C ALA A 94 24.76 -7.43 -0.68
N ARG A 95 24.73 -7.02 -1.96
CA ARG A 95 25.55 -5.90 -2.46
C ARG A 95 25.14 -4.55 -1.87
N ARG A 96 23.83 -4.30 -1.69
CA ARG A 96 23.33 -3.06 -1.05
C ARG A 96 23.71 -2.97 0.44
N LEU A 97 23.77 -4.12 1.15
CA LEU A 97 24.17 -4.13 2.57
C LEU A 97 25.69 -3.95 2.76
N ARG A 98 26.54 -4.48 1.86
CA ARG A 98 28.01 -4.32 1.95
C ARG A 98 28.46 -2.86 1.80
N ALA A 99 27.79 -2.08 0.96
CA ALA A 99 28.10 -0.65 0.79
C ALA A 99 27.87 0.20 2.05
N LEU A 100 27.07 -0.29 3.02
CA LEU A 100 26.79 0.41 4.29
C LEU A 100 27.69 -0.06 5.45
N THR A 101 28.45 -1.15 5.29
CA THR A 101 29.17 -1.78 6.41
C THR A 101 30.68 -1.48 6.40
N GLU A 102 31.22 -0.86 5.34
CA GLU A 102 32.67 -0.63 5.22
C GLU A 102 33.21 0.62 5.95
N HIS A 103 32.39 1.35 6.71
CA HIS A 103 32.83 2.54 7.46
C HIS A 103 32.40 2.58 8.93
N ILE A 104 32.58 1.48 9.67
CA ILE A 104 32.45 1.52 11.14
C ILE A 104 33.71 0.90 11.77
N SER A 105 34.66 1.77 12.16
CA SER A 105 35.68 1.42 13.16
C SER A 105 35.11 1.62 14.57
N PRO A 106 35.43 0.75 15.55
CA PRO A 106 34.80 0.77 16.86
C PRO A 106 35.51 1.75 17.80
N GLY A 107 34.84 2.83 18.17
CA GLY A 107 35.26 3.65 19.31
C GLY A 107 34.58 5.00 19.36
N GLN A 108 33.49 5.11 20.12
CA GLN A 108 33.16 6.24 21.00
C GLN A 108 31.70 6.14 21.48
N GLN A 109 31.49 5.52 22.64
CA GLN A 109 30.24 5.59 23.39
C GLN A 109 30.26 6.83 24.31
N HIS A 110 30.14 8.04 23.76
CA HIS A 110 29.74 9.23 24.54
C HIS A 110 29.43 10.42 23.62
N GLN A 111 28.29 10.39 22.93
CA GLN A 111 27.76 11.58 22.24
C GLN A 111 26.27 11.45 21.92
N SER A 112 25.47 10.97 22.87
CA SER A 112 24.01 10.81 22.71
C SER A 112 23.19 12.07 23.03
N ARG A 113 23.79 13.28 23.03
CA ARG A 113 23.07 14.52 23.33
C ARG A 113 23.21 15.67 22.33
N GLU A 114 24.02 15.53 21.28
CA GLU A 114 24.17 16.55 20.21
C GLU A 114 23.53 16.14 18.87
N TYR A 115 23.06 14.90 18.72
CA TYR A 115 22.49 14.41 17.45
C TYR A 115 21.11 14.99 17.09
N SER A 116 20.50 15.78 17.98
CA SER A 116 19.15 16.32 17.76
C SER A 116 19.12 17.75 17.20
N GLN A 117 20.26 18.36 16.87
CA GLN A 117 20.33 19.76 16.41
C GLN A 117 21.05 19.99 15.08
N THR A 118 21.44 18.95 14.34
CA THR A 118 22.18 19.10 13.07
C THR A 118 21.44 18.61 11.81
N VAL A 119 20.18 18.17 11.91
CA VAL A 119 19.32 17.90 10.73
C VAL A 119 18.49 19.13 10.36
N THR A 120 19.11 20.30 10.38
CA THR A 120 18.58 21.53 9.79
C THR A 120 19.70 22.19 9.02
N GLY A 121 20.01 21.65 7.83
CA GLY A 121 21.16 22.17 7.08
C GLY A 121 21.63 21.40 5.87
N THR A 122 20.82 20.54 5.25
CA THR A 122 21.03 20.25 3.82
C THR A 122 20.13 21.18 3.06
N SER A 123 20.72 22.26 2.53
CA SER A 123 20.18 23.03 1.42
C SER A 123 19.43 22.08 0.49
N SER A 124 18.15 22.39 0.22
CA SER A 124 17.40 21.78 -0.85
C SER A 124 18.24 21.92 -2.11
N LYS A 125 18.96 20.86 -2.49
CA LYS A 125 19.34 20.71 -3.89
C LYS A 125 18.01 20.76 -4.60
N ASP A 126 17.79 21.84 -5.34
CA ASP A 126 16.72 21.95 -6.31
C ASP A 126 16.65 20.59 -7.00
N SER A 127 15.55 19.86 -6.79
CA SER A 127 15.53 18.42 -7.04
C SER A 127 15.87 18.08 -8.50
N GLY A 128 15.91 19.09 -9.39
CA GLY A 128 16.23 18.95 -10.80
C GLY A 128 15.15 18.20 -11.56
N ILE A 129 14.05 17.85 -10.88
CA ILE A 129 12.97 17.04 -11.42
C ILE A 129 12.10 17.93 -12.30
N ASN A 130 12.06 17.59 -13.58
CA ASN A 130 11.23 18.26 -14.56
C ASN A 130 9.81 17.68 -14.54
N PHE A 131 8.99 18.16 -13.59
CA PHE A 131 7.60 17.75 -13.45
C PHE A 131 6.74 18.04 -14.70
N SER A 132 7.09 19.08 -15.48
CA SER A 132 6.39 19.39 -16.74
C SER A 132 6.62 18.34 -17.82
N ALA A 133 7.80 17.70 -17.83
CA ALA A 133 8.05 16.56 -18.70
C ALA A 133 7.25 15.34 -18.24
N LEU A 134 7.24 15.05 -16.93
CA LEU A 134 6.54 13.90 -16.35
C LEU A 134 5.02 13.98 -16.56
N SER A 135 4.41 15.16 -16.44
CA SER A 135 2.96 15.34 -16.60
C SER A 135 2.46 15.01 -18.01
N LYS A 136 3.33 15.06 -19.02
CA LYS A 136 3.00 14.76 -20.43
C LYS A 136 3.08 13.27 -20.78
N LEU A 137 3.67 12.44 -19.91
CA LEU A 137 3.90 11.02 -20.19
C LEU A 137 2.69 10.14 -19.93
N LEU A 138 1.73 10.60 -19.12
CA LEU A 138 0.54 9.85 -18.78
C LEU A 138 -0.70 10.51 -19.40
N PRO A 139 -1.45 9.80 -20.26
CA PRO A 139 -2.60 10.37 -20.95
C PRO A 139 -3.72 10.72 -19.97
N HIS A 140 -4.35 11.88 -20.19
CA HIS A 140 -5.45 12.38 -19.39
C HIS A 140 -6.43 13.18 -20.26
N ASP A 141 -7.67 12.71 -20.33
CA ASP A 141 -8.74 13.32 -21.14
C ASP A 141 -9.84 13.96 -20.28
N GLY A 142 -9.67 13.98 -18.95
CA GLY A 142 -10.67 14.44 -17.98
C GLY A 142 -10.41 15.82 -17.40
N PRO A 143 -11.18 16.23 -16.37
CA PRO A 143 -10.89 17.44 -15.61
C PRO A 143 -9.46 17.41 -15.08
N GLU A 144 -8.76 18.51 -15.25
CA GLU A 144 -7.35 18.65 -14.88
C GLU A 144 -7.09 18.29 -13.40
N GLY A 145 -8.03 18.59 -12.50
CA GLY A 145 -7.94 18.21 -11.07
C GLY A 145 -7.97 16.70 -10.81
N GLU A 146 -8.42 15.89 -11.76
CA GLU A 146 -8.52 14.42 -11.66
C GLU A 146 -7.35 13.69 -12.33
N ALA A 147 -6.37 14.42 -12.89
CA ALA A 147 -5.24 13.82 -13.58
C ALA A 147 -4.48 12.80 -12.70
N VAL A 148 -4.04 11.69 -13.29
CA VAL A 148 -3.42 10.58 -12.54
C VAL A 148 -1.90 10.74 -12.43
N TRP A 149 -1.28 11.59 -13.26
CA TRP A 149 0.18 11.71 -13.34
C TRP A 149 0.81 12.08 -11.99
N TYR A 150 0.20 12.97 -11.21
CA TYR A 150 0.77 13.38 -9.92
C TYR A 150 0.66 12.29 -8.84
N ILE A 151 -0.30 11.36 -8.95
CA ILE A 151 -0.38 10.17 -8.09
C ILE A 151 0.78 9.24 -8.40
N VAL A 152 1.04 9.00 -9.69
CA VAL A 152 2.15 8.16 -10.16
C VAL A 152 3.50 8.77 -9.79
N VAL A 153 3.68 10.07 -10.01
CA VAL A 153 4.92 10.77 -9.64
C VAL A 153 5.13 10.72 -8.13
N ALA A 154 4.12 11.03 -7.31
CA ALA A 154 4.26 10.97 -5.84
C ALA A 154 4.66 9.57 -5.35
N ALA A 155 4.02 8.52 -5.88
CA ALA A 155 4.35 7.13 -5.56
C ALA A 155 5.79 6.76 -5.94
N ALA A 156 6.22 7.14 -7.15
CA ALA A 156 7.57 6.87 -7.63
C ALA A 156 8.64 7.66 -6.84
N LEU A 157 8.37 8.92 -6.49
CA LEU A 157 9.25 9.71 -5.61
C LEU A 157 9.44 9.05 -4.25
N MET A 158 8.38 8.52 -3.64
CA MET A 158 8.50 7.79 -2.37
C MET A 158 9.31 6.51 -2.52
N ALA A 159 9.07 5.74 -3.59
CA ALA A 159 9.83 4.52 -3.87
C ALA A 159 11.32 4.80 -4.10
N PHE A 160 11.66 5.91 -4.76
CA PHE A 160 13.04 6.38 -4.95
C PHE A 160 13.62 7.18 -3.78
N HIS A 161 12.90 7.26 -2.66
CA HIS A 161 13.41 7.90 -1.44
C HIS A 161 13.66 9.40 -1.62
N GLN A 162 12.79 10.05 -2.41
CA GLN A 162 12.80 11.48 -2.72
C GLN A 162 11.60 12.18 -2.06
N GLU A 163 11.35 11.91 -0.77
CA GLU A 163 10.15 12.38 -0.08
C GLU A 163 10.02 13.92 -0.09
N SER A 164 11.14 14.63 0.01
CA SER A 164 11.20 16.10 -0.06
C SER A 164 10.73 16.67 -1.40
N ALA A 165 10.88 15.92 -2.48
CA ALA A 165 10.48 16.33 -3.81
C ALA A 165 8.95 16.28 -4.02
N VAL A 166 8.18 15.64 -3.14
CA VAL A 166 6.71 15.75 -3.17
C VAL A 166 6.25 17.15 -2.76
N GLY A 167 6.98 17.82 -1.88
CA GLY A 167 6.77 19.25 -1.62
C GLY A 167 7.00 20.11 -2.86
N ALA A 168 8.06 19.82 -3.63
CA ALA A 168 8.36 20.50 -4.90
C ALA A 168 7.35 20.17 -6.01
N LEU A 169 6.82 18.94 -6.04
CA LEU A 169 5.71 18.56 -6.93
C LEU A 169 4.49 19.44 -6.66
N TRP A 170 4.13 19.66 -5.39
CA TRP A 170 3.02 20.55 -5.03
C TRP A 170 3.26 21.98 -5.50
N GLU A 171 4.44 22.54 -5.20
CA GLU A 171 4.85 23.88 -5.66
C GLU A 171 4.74 24.02 -7.18
N HIS A 172 5.20 23.01 -7.93
CA HIS A 172 5.08 22.99 -9.38
C HIS A 172 3.62 23.00 -9.86
N ILE A 173 2.77 22.17 -9.26
CA ILE A 173 1.34 22.09 -9.62
C ILE A 173 0.67 23.45 -9.41
N VAL A 174 0.88 24.10 -8.27
CA VAL A 174 0.19 25.37 -7.97
C VAL A 174 0.76 26.56 -8.75
N SER A 175 2.05 26.54 -9.09
CA SER A 175 2.68 27.60 -9.89
C SER A 175 2.31 27.52 -11.38
N THR A 176 2.09 26.33 -11.92
CA THR A 176 1.70 26.14 -13.33
C THR A 176 0.19 26.23 -13.57
N ARG A 177 -0.61 26.28 -12.49
CA ARG A 177 -2.09 26.26 -12.55
C ARG A 177 -2.69 27.48 -11.85
N GLY A 178 -2.25 28.67 -12.25
CA GLY A 178 -2.64 29.93 -11.63
C GLY A 178 -4.15 30.23 -11.66
N SER A 179 -4.93 29.57 -12.52
CA SER A 179 -6.39 29.72 -12.62
C SER A 179 -7.20 28.69 -11.83
N SER A 180 -6.55 27.71 -11.17
CA SER A 180 -7.27 26.70 -10.39
C SER A 180 -7.96 27.30 -9.16
N THR A 181 -9.21 26.88 -8.91
CA THR A 181 -9.94 27.32 -7.71
C THR A 181 -9.35 26.68 -6.45
N GLU A 182 -9.70 27.21 -5.28
CA GLU A 182 -9.23 26.62 -4.01
C GLU A 182 -9.77 25.20 -3.81
N GLU A 183 -10.97 24.91 -4.30
CA GLU A 183 -11.56 23.56 -4.27
C GLU A 183 -10.79 22.59 -5.16
N GLU A 184 -10.36 23.03 -6.36
CA GLU A 184 -9.55 22.20 -7.25
C GLU A 184 -8.17 21.93 -6.63
N LYS A 185 -7.52 22.95 -6.06
CA LYS A 185 -6.25 22.78 -5.33
C LYS A 185 -6.42 21.81 -4.17
N ALA A 186 -7.49 21.96 -3.37
CA ALA A 186 -7.78 21.07 -2.26
C ALA A 186 -8.03 19.62 -2.72
N LEU A 187 -8.71 19.42 -3.85
CA LEU A 187 -8.90 18.10 -4.46
C LEU A 187 -7.56 17.44 -4.81
N ILE A 188 -6.69 18.15 -5.55
CA ILE A 188 -5.38 17.62 -5.96
C ILE A 188 -4.53 17.33 -4.71
N ALA A 189 -4.48 18.24 -3.75
CA ALA A 189 -3.72 18.07 -2.51
C ALA A 189 -4.21 16.84 -1.72
N ARG A 190 -5.52 16.61 -1.62
CA ARG A 190 -6.10 15.42 -0.98
C ARG A 190 -5.71 14.14 -1.73
N ARG A 191 -5.68 14.15 -3.07
CA ARG A 191 -5.27 13.01 -3.90
C ARG A 191 -3.79 12.68 -3.75
N ILE A 192 -2.90 13.68 -3.71
CA ILE A 192 -1.48 13.47 -3.40
C ILE A 192 -1.30 12.94 -1.98
N ARG A 193 -1.98 13.54 -0.99
CA ARG A 193 -1.92 13.09 0.41
C ARG A 193 -2.39 11.64 0.59
N GLU A 194 -3.51 11.28 -0.02
CA GLU A 194 -4.07 9.93 0.06
C GLU A 194 -3.22 8.89 -0.69
N SER A 195 -2.67 9.24 -1.86
CA SER A 195 -1.75 8.35 -2.58
C SER A 195 -0.45 8.12 -1.80
N CYS A 196 0.11 9.14 -1.16
CA CYS A 196 1.28 8.99 -0.28
C CYS A 196 1.00 8.08 0.92
N LEU A 197 -0.16 8.25 1.57
CA LEU A 197 -0.58 7.39 2.68
C LEU A 197 -0.74 5.94 2.21
N LYS A 198 -1.37 5.71 1.05
CA LYS A 198 -1.51 4.37 0.45
C LYS A 198 -0.18 3.75 0.07
N ALA A 199 0.73 4.50 -0.55
CA ALA A 199 2.06 4.00 -0.94
C ALA A 199 2.91 3.58 0.27
N SER A 200 2.70 4.19 1.45
CA SER A 200 3.51 3.94 2.65
C SER A 200 3.60 2.47 3.10
N VAL A 201 2.58 1.64 2.84
CA VAL A 201 2.62 0.21 3.19
C VAL A 201 3.45 -0.63 2.22
N LEU A 202 3.79 -0.09 1.06
CA LEU A 202 4.65 -0.74 0.05
C LEU A 202 6.10 -0.30 0.21
N VAL A 203 6.33 1.00 0.37
CA VAL A 203 7.69 1.60 0.34
C VAL A 203 8.25 1.92 1.73
N GLY A 204 7.44 1.71 2.78
CA GLY A 204 7.83 1.88 4.18
C GLY A 204 7.13 3.04 4.88
N PHE A 205 6.59 2.75 6.07
CA PHE A 205 5.84 3.71 6.87
C PHE A 205 6.63 4.98 7.25
N PRO A 206 7.95 4.91 7.60
CA PRO A 206 8.74 6.10 7.86
C PRO A 206 8.79 7.07 6.66
N ARG A 207 8.81 6.55 5.42
CA ARG A 207 8.75 7.38 4.20
C ARG A 207 7.40 8.05 4.06
N GLY A 208 6.33 7.31 4.38
CA GLY A 208 4.97 7.85 4.49
C GLY A 208 4.89 9.04 5.45
N ILE A 209 5.55 8.98 6.61
CA ILE A 209 5.60 10.10 7.56
C ILE A 209 6.33 11.29 6.93
N ASN A 210 7.54 11.07 6.42
CA ASN A 210 8.39 12.14 5.88
C ASN A 210 7.75 12.85 4.69
N VAL A 211 7.15 12.11 3.75
CA VAL A 211 6.52 12.70 2.56
C VAL A 211 5.28 13.53 2.92
N LEU A 212 4.49 13.07 3.89
CA LEU A 212 3.30 13.79 4.34
C LEU A 212 3.68 15.08 5.08
N SER A 213 4.76 15.06 5.86
CA SER A 213 5.33 16.29 6.44
C SER A 213 5.83 17.25 5.35
N SER A 214 6.55 16.75 4.34
CA SER A 214 7.03 17.59 3.22
C SER A 214 5.87 18.24 2.44
N LEU A 215 4.82 17.48 2.13
CA LEU A 215 3.62 18.01 1.49
C LEU A 215 2.93 19.05 2.38
N HIS A 216 2.82 18.78 3.68
CA HIS A 216 2.19 19.69 4.64
C HIS A 216 2.91 21.04 4.72
N GLU A 217 4.24 21.04 4.78
CA GLU A 217 5.06 22.26 4.78
C GLU A 217 4.93 23.04 3.47
N SER A 218 4.91 22.36 2.32
CA SER A 218 4.72 22.99 1.02
C SER A 218 3.34 23.63 0.88
N LEU A 219 2.28 22.94 1.34
CA LEU A 219 0.93 23.48 1.41
C LEU A 219 0.86 24.76 2.25
N ALA A 220 1.46 24.74 3.45
CA ALA A 220 1.48 25.90 4.35
C ALA A 220 2.23 27.10 3.74
N ARG A 221 3.30 26.84 2.98
CA ARG A 221 4.14 27.88 2.38
C ARG A 221 3.53 28.50 1.13
N HIS A 222 3.01 27.68 0.22
CA HIS A 222 2.61 28.12 -1.13
C HIS A 222 1.10 28.34 -1.27
N THR A 223 0.29 27.70 -0.43
CA THR A 223 -1.19 27.78 -0.50
C THR A 223 -1.84 27.76 0.90
N PRO A 224 -1.67 28.81 1.73
CA PRO A 224 -2.15 28.81 3.12
C PRO A 224 -3.67 28.63 3.26
N SER A 225 -4.46 29.11 2.29
CA SER A 225 -5.91 28.89 2.23
C SER A 225 -6.27 27.42 2.03
N THR A 226 -5.65 26.78 1.04
CA THR A 226 -5.79 25.33 0.78
C THR A 226 -5.32 24.51 1.98
N HIS A 227 -4.21 24.88 2.61
CA HIS A 227 -3.69 24.23 3.82
C HIS A 227 -4.71 24.25 4.98
N ARG A 228 -5.37 25.40 5.19
CA ARG A 228 -6.43 25.53 6.20
C ARG A 228 -7.63 24.63 5.89
N LEU A 229 -8.09 24.59 4.64
CA LEU A 229 -9.18 23.70 4.23
C LEU A 229 -8.85 22.23 4.50
N LEU A 230 -7.61 21.81 4.24
CA LEU A 230 -7.16 20.44 4.48
C LEU A 230 -7.00 20.10 5.97
N SER A 231 -6.85 21.10 6.85
CA SER A 231 -6.75 20.91 8.30
C SER A 231 -8.08 20.53 8.96
N GLU A 232 -9.20 20.78 8.27
CA GLU A 232 -10.55 20.41 8.70
C GLU A 232 -10.90 18.96 8.34
N ASP A 233 -10.07 18.29 7.53
CA ASP A 233 -10.31 16.91 7.12
C ASP A 233 -10.19 15.93 8.30
N SER A 234 -11.09 14.95 8.34
CA SER A 234 -11.06 13.86 9.33
C SER A 234 -10.69 12.52 8.70
N SER A 235 -10.32 11.55 9.54
CA SER A 235 -9.94 10.21 9.06
C SER A 235 -11.10 9.55 8.31
N LEU A 236 -10.84 9.16 7.06
CA LEU A 236 -11.78 8.35 6.26
C LEU A 236 -11.98 6.93 6.80
N ARG A 237 -11.10 6.49 7.71
CA ARG A 237 -10.96 5.11 8.18
C ARG A 237 -11.48 4.90 9.60
N SER A 238 -11.39 5.91 10.45
CA SER A 238 -11.84 5.84 11.84
C SER A 238 -13.33 5.54 12.02
N PRO A 239 -14.25 6.07 11.19
CA PRO A 239 -15.68 5.83 11.37
C PRO A 239 -16.18 4.46 10.90
N VAL A 240 -15.33 3.65 10.26
CA VAL A 240 -15.72 2.38 9.64
C VAL A 240 -15.36 1.22 10.56
N ASP A 241 -16.30 0.31 10.80
CA ASP A 241 -16.09 -0.86 11.66
C ASP A 241 -15.22 -1.94 10.99
N GLY A 242 -14.65 -2.84 11.81
CA GLY A 242 -13.74 -3.88 11.34
C GLY A 242 -14.35 -4.89 10.38
N LYS A 243 -15.65 -5.21 10.52
CA LYS A 243 -16.32 -6.15 9.62
C LYS A 243 -16.48 -5.51 8.24
N THR A 244 -16.97 -4.28 8.18
CA THR A 244 -17.09 -3.53 6.92
C THR A 244 -15.74 -3.38 6.22
N LYS A 245 -14.68 -3.11 6.97
CA LYS A 245 -13.30 -3.04 6.44
C LYS A 245 -12.85 -4.37 5.84
N LEU A 246 -13.04 -5.48 6.55
CA LEU A 246 -12.68 -6.80 6.03
C LEU A 246 -13.47 -7.16 4.77
N GLU A 247 -14.76 -6.87 4.72
CA GLU A 247 -15.62 -7.13 3.56
C GLU A 247 -15.16 -6.33 2.33
N ARG A 248 -14.94 -5.00 2.47
CA ARG A 248 -14.46 -4.18 1.36
C ARG A 248 -13.04 -4.54 0.93
N GLY A 249 -12.17 -4.89 1.88
CA GLY A 249 -10.79 -5.34 1.60
C GLY A 249 -10.79 -6.64 0.80
N THR A 250 -11.61 -7.61 1.20
CA THR A 250 -11.80 -8.88 0.50
C THR A 250 -12.35 -8.67 -0.90
N ALA A 251 -13.37 -7.82 -1.07
CA ALA A 251 -13.95 -7.51 -2.37
C ALA A 251 -12.94 -6.81 -3.30
N PHE A 252 -12.18 -5.85 -2.78
CA PHE A 252 -11.15 -5.14 -3.55
C PHE A 252 -10.03 -6.10 -4.00
N PHE A 253 -9.48 -6.89 -3.07
CA PHE A 253 -8.41 -7.85 -3.35
C PHE A 253 -8.86 -8.90 -4.37
N SER A 254 -10.11 -9.36 -4.27
CA SER A 254 -10.70 -10.33 -5.20
C SER A 254 -10.82 -9.77 -6.62
N ARG A 255 -11.19 -8.49 -6.76
CA ARG A 255 -11.23 -7.82 -8.06
C ARG A 255 -9.84 -7.60 -8.65
N LEU A 256 -8.89 -7.19 -7.80
CA LEU A 256 -7.49 -6.95 -8.18
C LEU A 256 -6.88 -8.22 -8.80
N TYR A 257 -6.97 -9.34 -8.10
CA TYR A 257 -6.31 -10.59 -8.52
C TYR A 257 -7.21 -11.53 -9.33
N ALA A 258 -8.51 -11.24 -9.42
CA ALA A 258 -9.50 -12.01 -10.18
C ALA A 258 -9.35 -13.53 -9.95
N GLY A 259 -9.11 -14.31 -11.01
CA GLY A 259 -8.95 -15.76 -10.97
C GLY A 259 -7.73 -16.27 -10.19
N HIS A 260 -6.86 -15.40 -9.67
CA HIS A 260 -5.68 -15.77 -8.88
C HIS A 260 -5.83 -15.55 -7.37
N THR A 261 -6.95 -14.97 -6.93
CA THR A 261 -7.18 -14.57 -5.54
C THR A 261 -6.90 -15.68 -4.53
N SER A 262 -7.57 -16.83 -4.65
CA SER A 262 -7.42 -17.94 -3.69
C SER A 262 -5.98 -18.44 -3.61
N LYS A 263 -5.33 -18.62 -4.77
CA LYS A 263 -3.93 -19.09 -4.82
C LYS A 263 -2.98 -18.13 -4.10
N ILE A 264 -3.17 -16.82 -4.27
CA ILE A 264 -2.32 -15.80 -3.64
C ILE A 264 -2.57 -15.79 -2.12
N LEU A 265 -3.82 -15.80 -1.69
CA LEU A 265 -4.18 -15.85 -0.26
C LEU A 265 -3.64 -17.13 0.40
N ASP A 266 -3.77 -18.30 -0.25
CA ASP A 266 -3.25 -19.56 0.26
C ASP A 266 -1.73 -19.54 0.39
N ASN A 267 -1.02 -18.95 -0.57
CA ASN A 267 0.43 -18.78 -0.49
C ASN A 267 0.85 -17.87 0.67
N MET A 268 0.15 -16.74 0.86
CA MET A 268 0.40 -15.83 1.98
C MET A 268 0.09 -16.49 3.32
N SER A 269 -1.04 -17.19 3.43
CA SER A 269 -1.41 -17.94 4.63
C SER A 269 -0.35 -18.97 4.99
N ARG A 270 0.06 -19.81 4.02
CA ARG A 270 1.03 -20.88 4.27
C ARG A 270 2.41 -20.36 4.68
N SER A 271 2.84 -19.22 4.15
CA SER A 271 4.15 -18.63 4.45
C SER A 271 4.23 -17.89 5.78
N SER A 272 3.10 -17.63 6.44
CA SER A 272 3.02 -16.79 7.65
C SER A 272 2.16 -17.37 8.77
N GLY A 273 1.67 -18.61 8.64
CA GLY A 273 0.73 -19.19 9.60
C GLY A 273 -0.67 -18.56 9.58
N GLY A 274 -1.05 -17.91 8.48
CA GLY A 274 -2.34 -17.24 8.30
C GLY A 274 -2.31 -15.73 8.49
N ASP A 275 -1.26 -15.18 9.10
CA ASP A 275 -1.23 -13.76 9.46
C ASP A 275 -1.11 -12.84 8.24
N LEU A 276 -0.29 -13.19 7.25
CA LEU A 276 -0.06 -12.32 6.09
C LEU A 276 -1.32 -12.16 5.24
N SER A 277 -2.10 -13.23 5.06
CA SER A 277 -3.36 -13.15 4.30
C SER A 277 -4.43 -12.39 5.08
N TYR A 278 -4.57 -12.64 6.38
CA TYR A 278 -5.48 -11.89 7.23
C TYR A 278 -5.11 -10.40 7.28
N TYR A 279 -3.83 -10.09 7.50
CA TYR A 279 -3.32 -8.72 7.56
C TYR A 279 -3.48 -8.00 6.22
N ALA A 280 -3.21 -8.68 5.10
CA ALA A 280 -3.47 -8.13 3.78
C ALA A 280 -4.96 -7.74 3.63
N LEU A 281 -5.89 -8.65 3.90
CA LEU A 281 -7.32 -8.39 3.70
C LEU A 281 -7.89 -7.35 4.67
N ALA A 282 -7.62 -7.49 5.97
CA ALA A 282 -8.20 -6.64 7.00
C ALA A 282 -7.48 -5.29 7.10
N SER A 283 -6.15 -5.30 7.16
CA SER A 283 -5.34 -4.13 7.55
C SER A 283 -4.74 -3.38 6.38
N VAL A 284 -4.36 -4.04 5.29
CA VAL A 284 -3.82 -3.33 4.11
C VAL A 284 -4.96 -2.93 3.18
N TYR A 285 -5.72 -3.89 2.69
CA TYR A 285 -6.79 -3.62 1.74
C TYR A 285 -8.03 -3.06 2.43
N GLY A 286 -8.43 -3.65 3.55
CA GLY A 286 -9.63 -3.23 4.28
C GLY A 286 -9.52 -1.83 4.89
N GLU A 287 -8.43 -1.51 5.57
CA GLU A 287 -8.23 -0.16 6.12
C GLU A 287 -7.85 0.86 5.05
N LEU A 288 -6.90 0.53 4.18
CA LEU A 288 -6.17 1.53 3.39
C LEU A 288 -6.53 1.52 1.90
N MET A 289 -6.36 0.40 1.20
CA MET A 289 -6.48 0.38 -0.26
C MET A 289 -7.93 0.48 -0.76
N ALA A 290 -8.88 -0.17 -0.08
CA ALA A 290 -10.28 -0.22 -0.49
C ALA A 290 -11.08 1.06 -0.13
N GLU A 291 -10.46 2.04 0.51
CA GLU A 291 -11.03 3.39 0.61
C GLU A 291 -10.79 4.14 -0.70
N THR A 292 -11.83 4.27 -1.53
CA THR A 292 -11.69 4.76 -2.91
C THR A 292 -12.36 6.10 -3.18
N ARG A 293 -12.78 6.84 -2.14
CA ARG A 293 -13.48 8.13 -2.31
C ARG A 293 -12.60 9.26 -2.85
N VAL A 294 -11.29 9.22 -2.57
CA VAL A 294 -10.33 10.27 -2.97
C VAL A 294 -9.42 9.80 -4.11
N VAL A 295 -8.82 8.62 -3.94
CA VAL A 295 -8.04 7.92 -4.97
C VAL A 295 -8.79 6.64 -5.30
N ASN A 296 -9.29 6.52 -6.53
CA ASN A 296 -10.20 5.45 -6.92
C ASN A 296 -9.49 4.08 -7.01
N ALA A 297 -10.23 3.01 -7.31
CA ALA A 297 -9.67 1.66 -7.36
C ALA A 297 -8.59 1.49 -8.44
N MET A 298 -8.80 2.06 -9.63
CA MET A 298 -7.82 2.00 -10.73
C MET A 298 -6.54 2.73 -10.36
N GLU A 299 -6.67 3.96 -9.86
CA GLU A 299 -5.55 4.81 -9.46
C GLU A 299 -4.76 4.19 -8.30
N THR A 300 -5.46 3.59 -7.33
CA THR A 300 -4.84 2.88 -6.22
C THR A 300 -3.97 1.74 -6.73
N VAL A 301 -4.49 0.88 -7.60
CA VAL A 301 -3.71 -0.26 -8.10
C VAL A 301 -2.60 0.16 -9.06
N LEU A 302 -2.81 1.20 -9.86
CA LEU A 302 -1.74 1.78 -10.69
C LEU A 302 -0.60 2.32 -9.81
N MET A 303 -0.92 2.98 -8.69
CA MET A 303 0.05 3.39 -7.68
C MET A 303 0.77 2.20 -7.04
N GLU A 304 0.08 1.10 -6.74
CA GLU A 304 0.72 -0.12 -6.20
C GLU A 304 1.72 -0.70 -7.21
N PHE A 305 1.33 -0.78 -8.48
CA PHE A 305 2.21 -1.20 -9.57
C PHE A 305 3.45 -0.32 -9.67
N VAL A 306 3.28 1.01 -9.64
CA VAL A 306 4.36 1.99 -9.70
C VAL A 306 5.35 1.83 -8.55
N CYS A 307 4.86 1.65 -7.32
CA CYS A 307 5.72 1.42 -6.16
C CYS A 307 6.56 0.16 -6.34
N CYS A 308 5.95 -0.96 -6.73
CA CYS A 308 6.68 -2.22 -6.93
C CYS A 308 7.61 -2.21 -8.15
N LEU A 309 7.28 -1.45 -9.19
CA LEU A 309 8.15 -1.27 -10.35
C LEU A 309 9.40 -0.48 -9.98
N ALA A 310 9.22 0.65 -9.27
CA ALA A 310 10.31 1.53 -8.87
C ALA A 310 11.23 0.90 -7.81
N ASP A 311 10.68 0.10 -6.91
CA ASP A 311 11.42 -0.59 -5.84
C ASP A 311 11.98 -1.98 -6.26
N ASP A 312 11.95 -2.29 -7.56
CA ASP A 312 12.53 -3.52 -8.13
C ASP A 312 11.93 -4.83 -7.57
N VAL A 313 10.61 -4.86 -7.39
CA VAL A 313 9.87 -5.99 -6.81
C VAL A 313 9.03 -6.70 -7.88
N ALA A 314 9.70 -7.35 -8.83
CA ALA A 314 9.08 -7.90 -10.04
C ALA A 314 7.84 -8.82 -9.81
N PRO A 315 7.81 -9.76 -8.85
CA PRO A 315 6.64 -10.62 -8.67
C PRO A 315 5.38 -9.84 -8.24
N GLN A 316 5.56 -8.82 -7.40
CA GLN A 316 4.49 -7.94 -6.92
C GLN A 316 4.08 -6.96 -8.02
N ALA A 317 5.06 -6.37 -8.72
CA ALA A 317 4.81 -5.51 -9.88
C ALA A 317 3.96 -6.21 -10.94
N LYS A 318 4.23 -7.50 -11.22
CA LYS A 318 3.44 -8.31 -12.14
C LYS A 318 1.98 -8.45 -11.70
N GLY A 319 1.75 -8.73 -10.42
CA GLY A 319 0.41 -8.85 -9.85
C GLY A 319 -0.39 -7.54 -10.02
N HIS A 320 0.21 -6.42 -9.61
CA HIS A 320 -0.42 -5.11 -9.71
C HIS A 320 -0.54 -4.60 -11.15
N PHE A 321 0.35 -4.96 -12.07
CA PHE A 321 0.25 -4.63 -13.50
C PHE A 321 -1.03 -5.20 -14.14
N PHE A 322 -1.28 -6.51 -13.96
CA PHE A 322 -2.54 -7.12 -14.42
C PHE A 322 -3.72 -6.62 -13.60
N GLY A 323 -3.48 -6.34 -12.32
CA GLY A 323 -4.43 -5.70 -11.43
C GLY A 323 -4.94 -4.34 -11.93
N SER A 324 -4.05 -3.48 -12.42
CA SER A 324 -4.39 -2.16 -12.95
C SER A 324 -5.36 -2.32 -14.12
N ARG A 325 -5.10 -3.31 -15.00
CA ARG A 325 -6.02 -3.65 -16.10
C ARG A 325 -7.36 -4.16 -15.59
N ASN A 326 -7.38 -5.05 -14.59
CA ASN A 326 -8.62 -5.55 -13.97
C ASN A 326 -9.46 -4.44 -13.32
N MET A 327 -8.81 -3.36 -12.86
CA MET A 327 -9.47 -2.18 -12.31
C MET A 327 -9.84 -1.12 -13.36
N GLY A 328 -9.55 -1.35 -14.63
CA GLY A 328 -9.98 -0.50 -15.74
C GLY A 328 -8.90 0.41 -16.34
N ALA A 329 -7.63 0.28 -15.96
CA ALA A 329 -6.57 1.04 -16.62
C ALA A 329 -6.42 0.59 -18.09
N SER A 330 -6.21 1.56 -18.98
CA SER A 330 -5.86 1.30 -20.39
C SER A 330 -4.39 0.89 -20.53
N GLY A 331 -4.04 0.26 -21.66
CA GLY A 331 -2.64 0.01 -21.99
C GLY A 331 -1.82 1.30 -22.02
N ALA A 332 -2.40 2.38 -22.55
CA ALA A 332 -1.76 3.70 -22.60
C ALA A 332 -1.49 4.30 -21.22
N GLN A 333 -2.41 4.16 -20.25
CA GLN A 333 -2.19 4.63 -18.88
C GLN A 333 -1.07 3.85 -18.18
N ILE A 334 -1.05 2.52 -18.34
CA ILE A 334 -0.02 1.67 -17.74
C ILE A 334 1.36 1.97 -18.36
N LYS A 335 1.44 2.13 -19.69
CA LYS A 335 2.67 2.56 -20.36
C LYS A 335 3.13 3.94 -19.91
N GLY A 336 2.21 4.90 -19.79
CA GLY A 336 2.52 6.22 -19.27
C GLY A 336 3.08 6.18 -17.85
N ALA A 337 2.55 5.31 -16.99
CA ALA A 337 3.07 5.11 -15.64
C ALA A 337 4.49 4.52 -15.64
N VAL A 338 4.77 3.53 -16.49
CA VAL A 338 6.13 2.99 -16.69
C VAL A 338 7.09 4.09 -17.15
N SER A 339 6.69 4.89 -18.15
CA SER A 339 7.49 6.00 -18.67
C SER A 339 7.79 7.04 -17.60
N ILE A 340 6.83 7.38 -16.73
CA ILE A 340 7.08 8.29 -15.60
C ILE A 340 8.14 7.71 -14.66
N VAL A 341 8.03 6.44 -14.28
CA VAL A 341 8.99 5.80 -13.36
C VAL A 341 10.40 5.81 -13.96
N GLN A 342 10.54 5.44 -15.23
CA GLN A 342 11.82 5.39 -15.92
C GLN A 342 12.43 6.77 -16.14
N GLU A 343 11.62 7.76 -16.53
CA GLU A 343 12.09 9.13 -16.74
C GLU A 343 12.47 9.79 -15.41
N LEU A 344 11.71 9.54 -14.34
CA LEU A 344 12.05 10.01 -13.01
C LEU A 344 13.35 9.39 -12.49
N ALA A 345 13.55 8.07 -12.68
CA ALA A 345 14.81 7.41 -12.36
C ALA A 345 15.98 8.03 -13.12
N ARG A 346 15.80 8.31 -14.42
CA ARG A 346 16.80 8.97 -15.26
C ARG A 346 17.15 10.37 -14.73
N GLN A 347 16.16 11.18 -14.38
CA GLN A 347 16.38 12.51 -13.79
C GLN A 347 17.09 12.45 -12.43
N ALA A 348 16.82 11.40 -11.64
CA ALA A 348 17.47 11.16 -10.36
C ALA A 348 18.84 10.47 -10.45
N GLY A 349 19.30 10.10 -11.66
CA GLY A 349 20.56 9.38 -11.86
C GLY A 349 20.55 7.94 -11.33
N LEU A 350 19.38 7.32 -11.26
CA LEU A 350 19.18 5.95 -10.80
C LEU A 350 19.20 4.95 -11.98
N GLU A 351 19.41 3.67 -11.66
CA GLU A 351 19.26 2.59 -12.63
C GLU A 351 17.81 2.53 -13.13
N MET A 352 17.63 2.22 -14.42
CA MET A 352 16.33 2.21 -15.07
C MET A 352 15.50 1.01 -14.59
N PRO A 353 14.34 1.23 -13.91
CA PRO A 353 13.52 0.12 -13.44
C PRO A 353 12.73 -0.54 -14.58
N GLY A 354 12.27 -1.77 -14.31
CA GLY A 354 11.45 -2.52 -15.27
C GLY A 354 12.23 -3.10 -16.43
N THR A 355 13.54 -3.28 -16.27
CA THR A 355 14.41 -3.94 -17.26
C THR A 355 14.68 -5.39 -16.85
N GLY A 356 14.94 -6.28 -17.82
CA GLY A 356 15.15 -7.71 -17.55
C GLY A 356 13.98 -8.63 -17.94
N GLU A 357 14.22 -9.94 -17.94
CA GLU A 357 13.25 -10.96 -18.37
C GLU A 357 12.06 -11.08 -17.39
N GLU A 358 12.31 -10.82 -16.10
CA GLU A 358 11.31 -10.79 -15.04
C GLU A 358 10.22 -9.73 -15.28
N TYR A 359 10.54 -8.66 -16.03
CA TYR A 359 9.65 -7.58 -16.42
C TYR A 359 9.09 -7.71 -17.84
N ALA A 360 9.32 -8.83 -18.54
CA ALA A 360 8.79 -9.06 -19.89
C ALA A 360 7.25 -8.97 -19.98
N PHE A 361 6.54 -9.05 -18.85
CA PHE A 361 5.09 -8.84 -18.80
C PHE A 361 4.67 -7.42 -19.18
N LEU A 362 5.54 -6.41 -19.08
CA LEU A 362 5.23 -5.01 -19.42
C LEU A 362 4.80 -4.86 -20.89
N ALA A 363 5.36 -5.66 -21.79
CA ALA A 363 5.00 -5.67 -23.22
C ALA A 363 3.53 -6.04 -23.48
N LYS A 364 2.83 -6.67 -22.51
CA LYS A 364 1.40 -6.96 -22.63
C LYS A 364 0.54 -5.69 -22.72
N ALA A 365 1.03 -4.55 -22.21
CA ALA A 365 0.29 -3.30 -22.24
C ALA A 365 0.07 -2.78 -23.67
N ASP A 366 0.90 -3.19 -24.64
CA ASP A 366 0.72 -2.86 -26.06
C ASP A 366 -0.52 -3.53 -26.69
N LEU A 367 -1.10 -4.51 -26.01
CA LEU A 367 -2.26 -5.29 -26.47
C LEU A 367 -3.59 -4.81 -25.85
N TRP A 368 -3.61 -3.73 -25.07
CA TRP A 368 -4.73 -3.35 -24.19
C TRP A 368 -5.42 -2.03 -24.47
#